data_AF-A0A2G4E160-F1
#
_entry.id   AF-A0A2G4E160-F1
#
_cell.length_a   1.000
_cell.length_b   1.000
_cell.length_c   1.000
_cell.angle_alpha   90.00
_cell.angle_beta   90.00
_cell.angle_gamma   90.00
#
_symmetry.space_group_name_H-M   'P 1'
#
loop_
_entity.id
_entity.type
_entity.pdbx_description
1 polymer ?
#
loop_
_entity_poly.entity_id
_entity_poly.type
_entity_poly.pdbx_seq_one_letter_code
_entity_poly.pdbx_strand_id
1 'polypeptide(L)'
;MKRIPLRSTDRDDAQHLQDEIEKLQSAQTVMLEANRALELGDELTLIRLGLDPARISELDARHQAGKKGFPDYVIRNLSHTIQQLQDYRRSSVLHRIERDEQPE
;
A
#
# COMPACT_ATOMS: atom_id res chain seq x y z
N MET A 1 -14.12 8.97 -38.74
CA MET A 1 -13.31 8.51 -37.59
C MET A 1 -13.90 9.12 -36.33
N LYS A 2 -14.46 8.31 -35.41
CA LYS A 2 -15.04 8.81 -34.15
C LYS A 2 -13.89 9.08 -33.17
N ARG A 3 -13.73 10.32 -32.72
CA ARG A 3 -12.77 10.70 -31.66
C ARG A 3 -13.25 10.04 -30.37
N ILE A 4 -12.50 9.06 -29.87
CA ILE A 4 -12.73 8.49 -28.53
C ILE A 4 -12.36 9.60 -27.53
N PRO A 5 -13.26 10.02 -26.64
CA PRO A 5 -12.93 11.05 -25.67
C PRO A 5 -11.91 10.49 -24.67
N LEU A 6 -10.73 11.11 -24.60
CA LEU A 6 -9.63 10.83 -23.65
C LEU A 6 -10.04 10.98 -22.16
N ARG A 7 -11.28 11.39 -21.88
CA ARG A 7 -11.82 11.57 -20.51
C ARG A 7 -12.05 10.26 -19.75
N SER A 8 -12.18 9.12 -20.45
CA SER A 8 -12.46 7.82 -19.81
C SER A 8 -11.22 7.23 -19.14
N THR A 9 -10.07 7.26 -19.83
CA THR A 9 -8.82 6.62 -19.39
C THR A 9 -8.26 7.30 -18.15
N ASP A 10 -8.28 8.64 -18.11
CA ASP A 10 -7.65 9.40 -17.01
C ASP A 10 -8.46 9.31 -15.68
N ARG A 11 -9.77 9.03 -15.73
CA ARG A 11 -10.57 8.77 -14.51
C ARG A 11 -10.27 7.38 -13.95
N ASP A 12 -10.08 6.41 -14.83
CA ASP A 12 -9.73 5.04 -14.46
C ASP A 12 -8.34 5.02 -13.81
N ASP A 13 -7.39 5.83 -14.29
CA ASP A 13 -6.04 5.93 -13.73
C ASP A 13 -6.02 6.48 -12.30
N ALA A 14 -6.80 7.53 -12.02
CA ALA A 14 -6.88 8.10 -10.66
C ALA A 14 -7.52 7.12 -9.66
N GLN A 15 -8.54 6.37 -10.09
CA GLN A 15 -9.17 5.34 -9.26
C GLN A 15 -8.22 4.15 -9.06
N HIS A 16 -7.53 3.71 -10.11
CA HIS A 16 -6.55 2.64 -10.04
C HIS A 16 -5.41 2.97 -9.06
N LEU A 17 -4.90 4.21 -9.09
CA LEU A 17 -3.89 4.68 -8.13
C LEU A 17 -4.42 4.70 -6.70
N GLN A 18 -5.69 5.09 -6.49
CA GLN A 18 -6.31 5.06 -5.18
C GLN A 18 -6.39 3.62 -4.65
N ASP A 19 -6.88 2.69 -5.47
CA ASP A 19 -7.00 1.28 -5.11
C ASP A 19 -5.63 0.64 -4.79
N GLU A 20 -4.59 1.01 -5.54
CA GLU A 20 -3.22 0.54 -5.29
C GLU A 20 -2.67 1.10 -3.98
N ILE A 21 -2.88 2.38 -3.70
CA ILE A 21 -2.50 3.01 -2.43
C ILE A 21 -3.18 2.31 -1.25
N GLU A 22 -4.48 2.02 -1.35
CA GLU A 22 -5.24 1.32 -0.30
C GLU A 22 -4.71 -0.10 -0.06
N LYS A 23 -4.39 -0.85 -1.12
CA LYS A 23 -3.78 -2.18 -1.02
C LYS A 23 -2.44 -2.13 -0.31
N LEU A 24 -1.59 -1.17 -0.66
CA LEU A 24 -0.26 -1.00 -0.06
C LEU A 24 -0.37 -0.57 1.42
N GLN A 25 -1.31 0.30 1.75
CA GLN A 25 -1.60 0.69 3.14
C GLN A 25 -2.11 -0.49 3.96
N SER A 26 -3.02 -1.31 3.40
CA SER A 26 -3.49 -2.53 4.05
C SER A 26 -2.34 -3.51 4.32
N ALA A 27 -1.47 -3.73 3.33
CA ALA A 27 -0.29 -4.57 3.49
C ALA A 27 0.65 -4.03 4.59
N GLN A 28 0.88 -2.71 4.64
CA GLN A 28 1.70 -2.09 5.68
C GLN A 28 1.11 -2.31 7.08
N THR A 29 -0.20 -2.15 7.24
CA THR A 29 -0.90 -2.41 8.50
C THR A 29 -0.70 -3.86 8.94
N VAL A 30 -0.89 -4.83 8.03
CA VAL A 30 -0.64 -6.25 8.31
C VAL A 30 0.78 -6.49 8.80
N MET A 31 1.78 -5.87 8.17
CA MET A 31 3.19 -6.02 8.59
C MET A 31 3.45 -5.49 10.01
N LEU A 32 2.88 -4.33 10.33
CA LEU A 32 3.03 -3.70 11.64
C LEU A 32 2.32 -4.51 12.74
N GLU A 33 1.08 -4.91 12.48
CA GLU A 33 0.30 -5.72 13.42
C GLU A 33 0.91 -7.10 13.62
N ALA A 34 1.43 -7.73 12.56
CA ALA A 34 2.13 -9.00 12.67
C ALA A 34 3.39 -8.89 13.53
N ASN A 35 4.20 -7.84 13.35
CA ASN A 35 5.36 -7.61 14.21
C ASN A 35 4.97 -7.45 15.68
N ARG A 36 3.88 -6.73 15.97
CA ARG A 36 3.35 -6.57 17.32
C ARG A 36 2.83 -7.90 17.88
N ALA A 37 2.15 -8.70 17.07
CA ALA A 37 1.62 -10.00 17.47
C ALA A 37 2.75 -10.97 17.82
N LEU A 38 3.85 -10.97 17.05
CA LEU A 38 5.06 -11.77 17.37
C LEU A 38 5.66 -11.37 18.72
N GLU A 39 5.78 -10.07 19.00
CA GLU A 39 6.31 -9.58 20.29
C GLU A 39 5.43 -9.96 21.49
N LEU A 40 4.12 -10.12 21.27
CA LEU A 40 3.15 -10.51 22.30
C LEU A 40 2.92 -12.02 22.38
N GLY A 41 3.48 -12.81 21.45
CA GLY A 41 3.17 -14.24 21.30
C GLY A 41 1.71 -14.51 20.90
N ASP A 42 1.06 -13.58 20.20
CA ASP A 42 -0.35 -13.65 19.81
C ASP A 42 -0.53 -14.29 18.42
N GLU A 43 -0.42 -15.62 18.37
CA GLU A 43 -0.60 -16.38 17.13
C GLU A 43 -2.00 -16.23 16.53
N LEU A 44 -3.04 -16.03 17.36
CA LEU A 44 -4.41 -15.84 16.89
C LEU A 44 -4.55 -14.57 16.04
N THR A 45 -3.86 -13.50 16.43
CA THR A 45 -3.80 -12.28 15.62
C THR A 45 -3.10 -12.53 14.28
N LEU A 46 -2.00 -13.28 14.25
CA LEU A 46 -1.32 -13.63 12.99
C LEU A 46 -2.23 -14.39 12.02
N ILE A 47 -3.03 -15.32 12.54
CA ILE A 47 -4.03 -16.05 11.75
C ILE A 47 -5.13 -15.11 11.25
N ARG A 48 -5.64 -14.22 12.10
CA ARG A 48 -6.69 -13.23 11.74
C ARG A 48 -6.23 -12.22 10.70
N LEU A 49 -4.93 -11.93 10.65
CA LEU A 49 -4.32 -11.11 9.60
C LEU A 49 -4.26 -11.82 8.25
N GLY A 50 -4.67 -13.08 8.16
CA GLY A 50 -4.70 -13.86 6.93
C GLY A 50 -3.32 -14.37 6.51
N LEU A 51 -2.34 -14.39 7.42
CA LEU A 51 -1.04 -14.99 7.15
C LEU A 51 -1.18 -16.52 7.13
N ASP A 52 -0.62 -17.15 6.11
CA ASP A 52 -0.61 -18.60 6.03
C ASP A 52 0.37 -19.21 7.06
N PRO A 53 0.20 -20.48 7.44
CA PRO A 53 1.03 -21.11 8.48
C PRO A 53 2.53 -21.14 8.15
N ALA A 54 2.91 -21.25 6.87
CA ALA A 54 4.31 -21.25 6.47
C ALA A 54 4.92 -19.86 6.66
N ARG A 55 4.18 -18.81 6.31
CA ARG A 55 4.59 -17.43 6.55
C ARG A 55 4.71 -17.11 8.04
N ILE A 56 3.75 -17.56 8.86
CA ILE A 56 3.81 -17.40 10.32
C ILE A 56 5.09 -18.05 10.86
N SER A 57 5.37 -19.29 10.48
CA SER A 57 6.56 -20.03 10.92
C SER A 57 7.87 -19.32 10.57
N GLU A 58 7.96 -18.72 9.38
CA GLU A 58 9.14 -17.95 8.96
C GLU A 58 9.33 -16.69 9.82
N LEU A 59 8.24 -15.96 10.08
CA LEU A 59 8.28 -14.75 10.89
C LEU A 59 8.68 -15.06 12.35
N ASP A 60 8.18 -16.17 12.88
CA ASP A 60 8.48 -16.64 14.22
C ASP A 60 9.95 -17.07 14.35
N ALA A 61 10.49 -17.80 13.36
CA ALA A 61 11.90 -18.17 13.32
C ALA A 61 12.82 -16.94 13.30
N ARG A 62 12.43 -15.87 12.58
CA ARG A 62 13.15 -14.60 12.61
C ARG A 62 13.07 -13.94 13.99
N HIS A 63 11.90 -13.95 14.61
CA HIS A 63 11.68 -13.40 15.94
C HIS A 63 12.55 -14.11 17.00
N GLN A 64 12.58 -15.44 16.99
CA GLN A 64 13.44 -16.22 17.87
C GLN A 64 14.94 -15.96 17.65
N ALA A 65 15.34 -15.59 16.44
CA ALA A 65 16.69 -15.15 16.13
C ALA A 65 16.99 -13.68 16.54
N GLY A 66 16.10 -13.03 17.29
CA GLY A 66 16.24 -11.64 17.75
C GLY A 66 15.98 -10.59 16.66
N LYS A 67 15.37 -10.98 15.54
CA LYS A 67 15.06 -10.08 14.40
C LYS A 67 13.57 -9.77 14.38
N LYS A 68 13.19 -8.61 13.82
CA LYS A 68 11.78 -8.36 13.49
C LYS A 68 11.32 -9.38 12.43
N GLY A 69 10.06 -9.82 12.54
CA GLY A 69 9.44 -10.68 11.52
C GLY A 69 9.47 -9.98 10.17
N PHE A 70 8.85 -8.80 10.09
CA PHE A 70 9.01 -7.84 9.01
C PHE A 70 10.09 -6.80 9.34
N PRO A 71 11.19 -6.72 8.59
CA PRO A 71 12.24 -5.74 8.85
C PRO A 71 11.78 -4.29 8.64
N ASP A 72 12.31 -3.37 9.46
CA ASP A 72 11.97 -1.94 9.40
C ASP A 72 12.23 -1.32 8.02
N TYR A 73 13.30 -1.74 7.33
CA TYR A 73 13.61 -1.22 6.01
C TYR A 73 12.52 -1.56 4.98
N VAL A 74 11.84 -2.71 5.13
CA VAL A 74 10.75 -3.11 4.23
C VAL A 74 9.54 -2.21 4.45
N ILE A 75 9.17 -1.99 5.72
CA ILE A 75 8.06 -1.09 6.09
C ILE A 75 8.34 0.33 5.62
N ARG A 76 9.57 0.82 5.82
CA ARG A 76 10.00 2.15 5.35
C ARG A 76 9.93 2.29 3.84
N ASN A 77 10.42 1.29 3.09
CA ASN A 77 10.35 1.32 1.63
C ASN A 77 8.89 1.38 1.16
N LEU A 78 8.01 0.59 1.79
CA LEU A 78 6.58 0.62 1.50
C LEU A 78 5.95 1.99 1.80
N SER A 79 6.29 2.62 2.93
CA SER A 79 5.86 3.99 3.24
C SER A 79 6.31 4.98 2.16
N HIS A 80 7.56 4.88 1.71
CA HIS A 80 8.08 5.74 0.65
C HIS A 80 7.31 5.55 -0.66
N THR A 81 7.02 4.31 -1.06
CA THR A 81 6.22 4.02 -2.25
C THR A 81 4.80 4.58 -2.13
N ILE A 82 4.14 4.39 -0.99
CA ILE A 82 2.80 4.96 -0.73
C ILE A 82 2.84 6.48 -0.87
N GLN A 83 3.84 7.14 -0.28
CA GLN A 83 3.99 8.60 -0.36
C GLN A 83 4.19 9.07 -1.81
N GLN A 84 5.05 8.39 -2.58
CA GLN A 84 5.27 8.72 -3.99
C GLN A 84 4.00 8.60 -4.83
N LEU A 85 3.21 7.55 -4.61
CA LEU A 85 1.93 7.36 -5.31
C LEU A 85 0.90 8.42 -4.90
N GLN A 86 0.85 8.80 -3.62
CA GLN A 86 -0.01 9.88 -3.14
C GLN A 86 0.38 11.23 -3.75
N ASP A 87 1.67 11.52 -3.85
CA ASP A 87 2.19 12.75 -4.45
C ASP A 87 1.86 12.81 -5.94
N TYR A 88 2.09 11.71 -6.66
CA TYR A 88 1.77 11.58 -8.07
C TYR A 88 0.26 11.74 -8.34
N ARG A 89 -0.59 11.13 -7.52
CA ARG A 89 -2.04 11.29 -7.64
C ARG A 89 -2.47 12.74 -7.41
N ARG A 90 -1.90 13.42 -6.41
CA ARG A 90 -2.21 14.82 -6.11
C ARG A 90 -1.80 15.75 -7.25
N SER A 91 -0.59 15.61 -7.80
CA SER A 91 -0.13 16.42 -8.93
C SER A 91 -0.96 16.17 -10.19
N SER A 92 -1.36 14.92 -10.44
CA SER A 92 -2.21 14.55 -11.57
C SER A 92 -3.61 15.17 -11.47
N VAL A 93 -4.17 15.24 -10.26
CA VAL A 93 -5.45 15.92 -10.00
C VAL A 93 -5.31 17.45 -10.11
N LEU A 94 -4.22 18.05 -9.64
CA LEU A 94 -3.99 19.50 -9.76
C LEU A 94 -3.85 19.94 -11.22
N HIS A 95 -3.06 19.23 -12.03
CA HIS A 95 -2.95 19.47 -13.47
C HIS A 95 -4.27 19.29 -14.24
N ARG A 96 -5.25 18.58 -13.65
CA ARG A 96 -6.60 18.48 -14.22
C ARG A 96 -7.40 19.74 -13.97
N ILE A 97 -7.36 20.30 -12.75
CA ILE A 97 -8.08 21.52 -12.40
C ILE A 97 -7.59 22.70 -13.25
N GLU A 98 -6.27 22.84 -13.40
CA GLU A 98 -5.66 23.90 -14.21
C GLU A 98 -6.04 23.83 -15.70
N ARG A 99 -6.22 22.62 -16.26
CA ARG A 99 -6.64 22.44 -17.67
C ARG A 99 -8.13 22.71 -17.89
N ASP A 100 -8.99 22.44 -16.91
CA ASP A 100 -10.43 22.67 -17.01
C ASP A 100 -10.79 24.17 -16.78
N GLU A 101 -9.91 24.98 -16.19
CA GLU A 101 -10.10 26.42 -15.92
C GLU A 101 -9.58 27.39 -17.01
N GLN A 102 -9.00 26.89 -18.11
CA GLN A 102 -8.65 27.75 -19.26
C GLN A 102 -9.82 27.79 -20.27
N PRO A 103 -10.64 28.86 -20.32
CA PRO A 103 -11.59 29.04 -21.41
C PRO A 103 -10.83 29.39 -22.69
N GLU A 104 -11.19 28.72 -23.80
CA GLU A 104 -10.81 29.12 -25.17
C GLU A 104 -11.28 30.54 -25.50
#